data_AF-A0A522Z460-F1
#
_entry.id   AF-A0A522Z460-F1
#
_cell.length_a   1.000
_cell.length_b   1.000
_cell.length_c   1.000
_cell.angle_alpha   90.00
_cell.angle_beta   90.00
_cell.angle_gamma   90.00
#
_symmetry.space_group_name_H-M   'P 1'
#
loop_
_entity.id
_entity.type
_entity.pdbx_description
1 polymer ?
#
loop_
_entity_poly.entity_id
_entity_poly.type
_entity_poly.pdbx_seq_one_letter_code
_entity_poly.pdbx_strand_id
1 'polypeptide(L)'
;GADCIETNSFGSNKLKLDEYGFGDKTVEMNKKIAALAVEATKEFSDKPRYVVGSMGPTGFLPSSNDPDLGQISLSEIKNAYELQAEGLILGGVDALLIETSQDILEVKMAIEGAQEAMKKTDKKVPLIANVTLDQYGKMLLGTNVQAAYTTISDMGIDVFGLNCSTGPIEMTPSVRWLDEQNDLKLLVVPNAGMPENEGGRAVYKMTPEKMADALKDFISRYQNVRIIGGCCGTNPAHIAALRKVIDEKES
;
A
#
# COMPACT_ATOMS: atom_id res chain seq x y z
N GLY A 1 0.29 4.11 -19.10
CA GLY A 1 -0.22 2.77 -18.74
C GLY A 1 -1.06 2.86 -17.49
N ALA A 2 -0.43 3.17 -16.36
CA ALA A 2 -1.09 3.29 -15.07
C ALA A 2 -2.19 4.37 -15.03
N ASP A 3 -3.27 4.07 -14.31
CA ASP A 3 -4.35 5.01 -14.01
C ASP A 3 -4.05 5.82 -12.74
N CYS A 4 -3.21 5.29 -11.85
CA CYS A 4 -2.73 5.97 -10.67
C CYS A 4 -1.22 5.76 -10.47
N ILE A 5 -0.57 6.65 -9.72
CA ILE A 5 0.81 6.51 -9.27
C ILE A 5 0.87 6.71 -7.76
N GLU A 6 1.81 6.03 -7.10
CA GLU A 6 2.11 6.27 -5.69
C GLU A 6 3.08 7.46 -5.56
N THR A 7 2.89 8.25 -4.50
CA THR A 7 3.88 9.23 -4.07
C THR A 7 5.16 8.53 -3.59
N ASN A 8 6.32 9.16 -3.78
CA ASN A 8 7.59 8.66 -3.23
C ASN A 8 7.72 8.98 -1.72
N SER A 9 6.79 8.46 -0.91
CA SER A 9 6.61 8.81 0.51
C SER A 9 6.55 7.58 1.42
N PHE A 10 6.93 6.39 0.95
CA PHE A 10 6.84 5.16 1.75
C PHE A 10 7.41 5.30 3.17
N GLY A 11 8.65 5.80 3.29
CA GLY A 11 9.34 5.97 4.58
C GLY A 11 9.26 7.38 5.17
N SER A 12 8.27 8.20 4.82
CA SER A 12 8.22 9.61 5.23
C SER A 12 7.30 9.91 6.43
N ASN A 13 6.96 8.90 7.26
CA ASN A 13 6.34 9.15 8.56
C ASN A 13 7.34 9.76 9.55
N LYS A 14 6.84 10.40 10.62
CA LYS A 14 7.71 11.12 11.58
C LYS A 14 8.80 10.23 12.17
N LEU A 15 8.45 9.02 12.62
CA LEU A 15 9.38 8.11 13.29
C LEU A 15 10.52 7.69 12.35
N LYS A 16 10.22 7.38 11.08
CA LYS A 16 11.28 7.12 10.09
C LYS A 16 12.09 8.34 9.73
N LEU A 17 11.49 9.53 9.63
CA LEU A 17 12.25 10.75 9.35
C LEU A 17 13.12 11.18 10.53
N ASP A 18 12.74 10.87 11.77
CA ASP A 18 13.55 11.13 12.97
C ASP A 18 14.88 10.36 12.94
N GLU A 19 14.93 9.14 12.38
CA GLU A 19 16.18 8.38 12.18
C GLU A 19 17.22 9.15 11.34
N TYR A 20 16.76 10.10 10.52
CA TYR A 20 17.58 10.96 9.67
C TYR A 20 17.61 12.43 10.14
N GLY A 21 17.00 12.76 11.28
CA GLY A 21 16.94 14.12 11.81
C GLY A 21 15.97 15.07 11.09
N PHE A 22 14.96 14.52 10.40
CA PHE A 22 14.00 15.29 9.60
C PHE A 22 12.55 15.21 10.08
N GLY A 23 12.23 14.59 11.21
CA GLY A 23 10.83 14.39 11.62
C GLY A 23 10.06 15.68 11.90
N ASP A 24 10.71 16.78 12.29
CA ASP A 24 10.03 18.08 12.40
C ASP A 24 9.55 18.65 11.04
N LYS A 25 10.05 18.08 9.94
CA LYS A 25 9.69 18.46 8.56
C LYS A 25 8.69 17.49 7.93
N THR A 26 8.13 16.53 8.66
CA THR A 26 7.24 15.50 8.12
C THR A 26 6.11 16.08 7.26
N VAL A 27 5.35 17.05 7.77
CA VAL A 27 4.22 17.66 7.03
C VAL A 27 4.72 18.37 5.76
N GLU A 28 5.79 19.19 5.89
CA GLU A 28 6.34 19.96 4.77
C GLU A 28 6.87 19.05 3.65
N MET A 29 7.62 18.00 4.01
CA MET A 29 8.19 17.05 3.05
C MET A 29 7.08 16.30 2.32
N ASN A 30 6.11 15.75 3.04
CA ASN A 30 5.01 15.00 2.44
C ASN A 30 4.16 15.87 1.51
N LYS A 31 3.92 17.14 1.88
CA LYS A 31 3.23 18.09 1.02
C LYS A 31 3.96 18.32 -0.31
N LYS A 32 5.27 18.50 -0.26
CA LYS A 32 6.10 18.67 -1.47
C LYS A 32 6.15 17.42 -2.32
N ILE A 33 6.30 16.24 -1.69
CA ILE A 33 6.32 14.95 -2.39
C ILE A 33 5.00 14.72 -3.13
N ALA A 34 3.86 14.95 -2.48
CA ALA A 34 2.54 14.83 -3.09
C ALA A 34 2.34 15.83 -4.24
N ALA A 35 2.72 17.09 -4.04
CA ALA A 35 2.61 18.12 -5.09
C ALA A 35 3.41 17.74 -6.35
N LEU A 36 4.62 17.18 -6.20
CA LEU A 36 5.43 16.70 -7.33
C LEU A 36 4.74 15.56 -8.09
N ALA A 37 4.14 14.61 -7.38
CA ALA A 37 3.38 13.54 -8.03
C ALA A 37 2.16 14.09 -8.79
N VAL A 38 1.44 15.06 -8.19
CA VAL A 38 0.31 15.75 -8.85
C VAL A 38 0.76 16.58 -10.06
N GLU A 39 1.97 17.13 -10.05
CA GLU A 39 2.52 17.82 -11.23
C GLU A 39 2.85 16.82 -12.35
N ALA A 40 3.46 15.68 -12.02
CA ALA A 40 3.77 14.63 -13.00
C ALA A 40 2.51 14.09 -13.69
N THR A 41 1.37 14.01 -13.00
CA THR A 41 0.12 13.57 -13.62
C THR A 41 -0.41 14.55 -14.67
N LYS A 42 -0.12 15.85 -14.55
CA LYS A 42 -0.56 16.89 -15.50
C LYS A 42 0.15 16.84 -16.85
N GLU A 43 1.27 16.11 -16.95
CA GLU A 43 1.94 15.85 -18.23
C GLU A 43 1.10 14.94 -19.15
N PHE A 44 0.05 14.30 -18.62
CA PHE A 44 -0.82 13.37 -19.33
C PHE A 44 -2.25 13.90 -19.40
N SER A 45 -2.85 13.86 -20.59
CA SER A 45 -4.23 14.32 -20.82
C SER A 45 -5.12 13.30 -21.52
N ASP A 46 -4.63 12.07 -21.74
CA ASP A 46 -5.33 11.00 -22.45
C ASP A 46 -6.48 10.40 -21.63
N LYS A 47 -6.32 10.41 -20.30
CA LYS A 47 -7.34 9.99 -19.32
C LYS A 47 -6.96 10.54 -17.93
N PRO A 48 -7.89 10.53 -16.96
CA PRO A 48 -7.57 10.89 -15.59
C PRO A 48 -6.38 10.09 -15.04
N ARG A 49 -5.59 10.75 -14.18
CA ARG A 49 -4.43 10.21 -13.48
C ARG A 49 -4.55 10.55 -12.01
N TYR A 50 -4.54 9.53 -11.17
CA TYR A 50 -4.70 9.72 -9.72
C TYR A 50 -3.36 9.59 -9.00
N VAL A 51 -3.21 10.32 -7.91
CA VAL A 51 -2.05 10.26 -7.01
C VAL A 51 -2.46 9.60 -5.71
N VAL A 52 -1.79 8.50 -5.36
CA VAL A 52 -2.03 7.75 -4.13
C VAL A 52 -0.91 8.04 -3.14
N GLY A 53 -1.25 8.57 -1.99
CA GLY A 53 -0.33 8.88 -0.91
C GLY A 53 0.19 7.63 -0.20
N SER A 54 1.38 7.16 -0.56
CA SER A 54 2.05 6.00 0.05
C SER A 54 2.49 6.28 1.49
N MET A 55 2.12 5.39 2.42
CA MET A 55 2.51 5.41 3.83
C MET A 55 2.93 4.01 4.28
N GLY A 56 4.23 3.78 4.38
CA GLY A 56 4.82 2.53 4.84
C GLY A 56 4.90 2.39 6.37
N PRO A 57 5.38 1.25 6.88
CA PRO A 57 5.55 1.00 8.31
C PRO A 57 6.56 1.97 8.95
N THR A 58 6.36 2.25 10.23
CA THR A 58 7.27 3.07 11.05
C THR A 58 8.60 2.37 11.33
N GLY A 59 8.62 1.04 11.24
CA GLY A 59 9.73 0.19 11.67
C GLY A 59 9.55 -0.36 13.09
N PHE A 60 8.52 0.07 13.81
CA PHE A 60 8.11 -0.51 15.08
C PHE A 60 7.04 -1.58 14.89
N LEU A 61 6.97 -2.51 15.84
CA LEU A 61 6.02 -3.62 15.89
C LEU A 61 5.34 -3.58 17.27
N PRO A 62 4.31 -2.73 17.47
CA PRO A 62 3.71 -2.49 18.79
C PRO A 62 3.07 -3.74 19.44
N SER A 63 2.82 -4.81 18.68
CA SER A 63 2.35 -6.10 19.20
C SER A 63 3.51 -7.05 19.58
N SER A 64 4.76 -6.66 19.33
CA SER A 64 5.95 -7.45 19.68
C SER A 64 6.37 -7.23 21.14
N ASN A 65 6.93 -8.26 21.75
CA ASN A 65 7.59 -8.17 23.07
C ASN A 65 9.08 -7.81 22.96
N ASP A 66 9.58 -7.62 21.74
CA ASP A 66 10.96 -7.19 21.49
C ASP A 66 11.17 -5.77 22.04
N PRO A 67 12.20 -5.51 22.87
CA PRO A 67 12.39 -4.21 23.50
C PRO A 67 12.72 -3.09 22.50
N ASP A 68 13.38 -3.41 21.39
CA ASP A 68 13.80 -2.41 20.40
C ASP A 68 12.70 -2.11 19.40
N LEU A 69 11.84 -3.10 19.10
CA LEU A 69 10.76 -2.96 18.11
C LEU A 69 9.39 -2.69 18.74
N GLY A 70 9.14 -3.13 19.97
CA GLY A 70 7.81 -3.10 20.61
C GLY A 70 7.61 -1.98 21.63
N GLN A 71 8.67 -1.38 22.18
CA GLN A 71 8.55 -0.34 23.22
C GLN A 71 8.32 1.06 22.64
N ILE A 72 7.18 1.26 21.98
CA ILE A 72 6.71 2.58 21.54
C ILE A 72 5.25 2.76 21.91
N SER A 73 4.84 3.98 22.26
CA SER A 73 3.43 4.22 22.55
C SER A 73 2.60 4.23 21.26
N LEU A 74 1.38 3.69 21.35
CA LEU A 74 0.42 3.74 20.25
C LEU A 74 0.09 5.18 19.82
N SER A 75 0.11 6.12 20.77
CA SER A 75 -0.04 7.55 20.49
C SER A 75 1.08 8.11 19.62
N GLU A 76 2.33 7.68 19.82
CA GLU A 76 3.46 8.13 19.00
C GLU A 76 3.36 7.59 17.58
N ILE A 77 3.02 6.31 17.41
CA ILE A 77 2.76 5.71 16.08
C ILE A 77 1.63 6.48 15.37
N LYS A 78 0.49 6.68 16.05
CA LYS A 78 -0.64 7.40 15.47
C LYS A 78 -0.26 8.81 15.04
N ASN A 79 0.44 9.56 15.89
CA ASN A 79 0.91 10.91 15.58
C ASN A 79 1.88 10.92 14.39
N ALA A 80 2.73 9.91 14.25
CA ALA A 80 3.65 9.80 13.12
C ALA A 80 2.92 9.67 11.78
N TYR A 81 1.83 8.89 11.74
CA TYR A 81 0.97 8.76 10.56
C TYR A 81 0.07 9.98 10.33
N GLU A 82 -0.46 10.60 11.38
CA GLU A 82 -1.25 11.85 11.27
C GLU A 82 -0.45 12.93 10.53
N LEU A 83 0.79 13.18 10.94
CA LEU A 83 1.65 14.20 10.31
C LEU A 83 1.98 13.87 8.85
N GLN A 84 2.18 12.59 8.53
CA GLN A 84 2.43 12.16 7.15
C GLN A 84 1.19 12.38 6.28
N ALA A 85 0.04 11.86 6.73
CA ALA A 85 -1.23 11.98 6.04
C ALA A 85 -1.66 13.44 5.86
N GLU A 86 -1.46 14.30 6.87
CA GLU A 86 -1.72 15.74 6.79
C GLU A 86 -0.92 16.36 5.64
N GLY A 87 0.38 16.09 5.57
CA GLY A 87 1.24 16.59 4.50
C GLY A 87 0.76 16.11 3.13
N LEU A 88 0.48 14.82 2.97
CA LEU A 88 0.00 14.23 1.71
C LEU A 88 -1.33 14.85 1.26
N ILE A 89 -2.32 14.97 2.16
CA ILE A 89 -3.63 15.58 1.88
C ILE A 89 -3.48 17.06 1.49
N LEU A 90 -2.62 17.82 2.19
CA LEU A 90 -2.35 19.22 1.85
C LEU A 90 -1.60 19.38 0.52
N GLY A 91 -0.86 18.35 0.10
CA GLY A 91 -0.18 18.27 -1.21
C GLY A 91 -1.08 17.86 -2.36
N GLY A 92 -2.29 17.39 -2.07
CA GLY A 92 -3.33 17.13 -3.07
C GLY A 92 -3.39 15.69 -3.59
N VAL A 93 -3.00 14.70 -2.78
CA VAL A 93 -3.26 13.28 -3.13
C VAL A 93 -4.75 13.01 -3.28
N ASP A 94 -5.11 12.09 -4.18
CA ASP A 94 -6.48 11.66 -4.43
C ASP A 94 -6.93 10.57 -3.45
N ALA A 95 -5.99 9.81 -2.87
CA ALA A 95 -6.22 8.77 -1.88
C ALA A 95 -5.01 8.61 -0.96
N LEU A 96 -5.19 7.96 0.19
CA LEU A 96 -4.11 7.53 1.07
C LEU A 96 -3.98 6.00 1.03
N LEU A 97 -2.76 5.49 1.09
CA LEU A 97 -2.44 4.08 1.08
C LEU A 97 -1.51 3.73 2.24
N ILE A 98 -2.02 2.97 3.20
CA ILE A 98 -1.21 2.31 4.22
C ILE A 98 -0.72 1.00 3.60
N GLU A 99 0.59 0.82 3.47
CA GLU A 99 1.15 -0.31 2.72
C GLU A 99 2.31 -1.04 3.38
N THR A 100 2.50 -2.30 2.96
CA THR A 100 3.58 -3.18 3.44
C THR A 100 3.55 -3.37 4.96
N SER A 101 2.35 -3.33 5.55
CA SER A 101 2.17 -3.40 7.00
C SER A 101 2.47 -4.80 7.54
N GLN A 102 3.22 -4.85 8.63
CA GLN A 102 3.71 -6.10 9.24
C GLN A 102 3.08 -6.40 10.62
N ASP A 103 2.51 -5.39 11.28
CA ASP A 103 1.81 -5.49 12.55
C ASP A 103 0.40 -4.91 12.42
N ILE A 104 -0.63 -5.67 12.80
CA ILE A 104 -2.03 -5.22 12.64
C ILE A 104 -2.39 -4.07 13.58
N LEU A 105 -1.75 -3.97 14.75
CA LEU A 105 -1.98 -2.88 15.69
C LEU A 105 -1.39 -1.57 15.17
N GLU A 106 -0.25 -1.63 14.45
CA GLU A 106 0.30 -0.48 13.74
C GLU A 106 -0.67 0.01 12.65
N VAL A 107 -1.28 -0.90 11.87
CA VAL A 107 -2.28 -0.55 10.85
C VAL A 107 -3.45 0.21 11.45
N LYS A 108 -3.96 -0.22 12.62
CA LYS A 108 -5.04 0.51 13.32
C LYS A 108 -4.63 1.95 13.63
N MET A 109 -3.41 2.15 14.12
CA MET A 109 -2.89 3.48 14.43
C MET A 109 -2.66 4.32 13.17
N ALA A 110 -2.25 3.70 12.06
CA ALA A 110 -2.14 4.38 10.78
C ALA A 110 -3.51 4.84 10.24
N ILE A 111 -4.55 4.00 10.35
CA ILE A 111 -5.93 4.36 9.98
C ILE A 111 -6.43 5.53 10.82
N GLU A 112 -6.29 5.44 12.15
CA GLU A 112 -6.72 6.52 13.04
C GLU A 112 -5.94 7.81 12.77
N GLY A 113 -4.62 7.73 12.55
CA GLY A 113 -3.80 8.89 12.22
C GLY A 113 -4.23 9.56 10.91
N ALA A 114 -4.51 8.77 9.86
CA ALA A 114 -5.04 9.28 8.60
C ALA A 114 -6.40 9.97 8.78
N GLN A 115 -7.28 9.41 9.62
CA GLN A 115 -8.58 10.01 9.91
C GLN A 115 -8.48 11.33 10.70
N GLU A 116 -7.57 11.42 11.68
CA GLU A 116 -7.28 12.67 12.38
C GLU A 116 -6.73 13.74 11.43
N ALA A 117 -5.84 13.36 10.51
CA ALA A 117 -5.35 14.26 9.47
C ALA A 117 -6.46 14.76 8.54
N MET A 118 -7.40 13.90 8.15
CA MET A 118 -8.58 14.30 7.36
C MET A 118 -9.46 15.31 8.10
N LYS A 119 -9.70 15.09 9.41
CA LYS A 119 -10.45 16.05 10.26
C LYS A 119 -9.72 17.38 10.36
N LYS A 120 -8.42 17.35 10.62
CA LYS A 120 -7.58 18.55 10.80
C LYS A 120 -7.48 19.40 9.53
N THR A 121 -7.46 18.76 8.37
CA THR A 121 -7.37 19.44 7.07
C THR A 121 -8.73 19.77 6.45
N ASP A 122 -9.84 19.35 7.07
CA ASP A 122 -11.20 19.42 6.53
C ASP A 122 -11.32 18.84 5.11
N LYS A 123 -10.63 17.72 4.88
CA LYS A 123 -10.58 17.03 3.58
C LYS A 123 -10.67 15.53 3.78
N LYS A 124 -11.67 14.92 3.15
CA LYS A 124 -11.82 13.46 3.09
C LYS A 124 -11.32 12.94 1.76
N VAL A 125 -10.44 11.95 1.80
CA VAL A 125 -9.97 11.18 0.64
C VAL A 125 -10.17 9.68 0.93
N PRO A 126 -10.33 8.83 -0.09
CA PRO A 126 -10.37 7.38 0.10
C PRO A 126 -9.14 6.88 0.86
N LEU A 127 -9.36 5.94 1.78
CA LEU A 127 -8.33 5.30 2.57
C LEU A 127 -8.20 3.82 2.19
N ILE A 128 -7.02 3.46 1.70
CA ILE A 128 -6.63 2.10 1.34
C ILE A 128 -5.73 1.55 2.45
N ALA A 129 -6.04 0.37 2.96
CA ALA A 129 -5.20 -0.32 3.94
C ALA A 129 -4.76 -1.69 3.42
N ASN A 130 -3.46 -1.85 3.28
CA ASN A 130 -2.84 -3.10 2.88
C ASN A 130 -2.07 -3.74 4.03
N VAL A 131 -2.05 -5.06 3.99
CA VAL A 131 -1.11 -5.89 4.77
C VAL A 131 -0.18 -6.62 3.82
N THR A 132 1.01 -6.95 4.32
CA THR A 132 1.93 -7.85 3.61
C THR A 132 1.86 -9.23 4.24
N LEU A 133 1.81 -10.27 3.41
CA LEU A 133 1.70 -11.65 3.84
C LEU A 133 2.86 -12.48 3.28
N ASP A 134 3.43 -13.33 4.12
CA ASP A 134 4.38 -14.35 3.71
C ASP A 134 3.72 -15.41 2.81
N GLN A 135 4.52 -16.37 2.33
CA GLN A 135 4.05 -17.47 1.49
C GLN A 135 3.00 -18.39 2.17
N TYR A 136 2.79 -18.25 3.47
CA TYR A 136 1.81 -18.98 4.27
C TYR A 136 0.57 -18.14 4.60
N GLY A 137 0.45 -16.94 4.04
CA GLY A 137 -0.71 -16.07 4.21
C GLY A 137 -0.75 -15.35 5.57
N LYS A 138 0.41 -15.07 6.17
CA LYS A 138 0.51 -14.41 7.48
C LYS A 138 1.40 -13.17 7.45
N MET A 139 1.02 -12.16 8.22
CA MET A 139 1.87 -11.02 8.58
C MET A 139 3.03 -11.49 9.48
N LEU A 140 4.02 -10.62 9.69
CA LEU A 140 5.27 -10.95 10.41
C LEU A 140 5.03 -11.56 11.81
N LEU A 141 4.06 -11.02 12.56
CA LEU A 141 3.72 -11.51 13.90
C LEU A 141 2.65 -12.62 13.92
N GLY A 142 2.35 -13.21 12.77
CA GLY A 142 1.47 -14.39 12.64
C GLY A 142 0.01 -14.10 12.36
N THR A 143 -0.42 -12.83 12.28
CA THR A 143 -1.77 -12.43 11.89
C THR A 143 -2.08 -12.94 10.48
N ASN A 144 -3.07 -13.82 10.34
CA ASN A 144 -3.50 -14.29 9.02
C ASN A 144 -4.41 -13.27 8.33
N VAL A 145 -4.67 -13.46 7.04
CA VAL A 145 -5.52 -12.55 6.24
C VAL A 145 -6.91 -12.35 6.85
N GLN A 146 -7.50 -13.40 7.43
CA GLN A 146 -8.84 -13.33 8.02
C GLN A 146 -8.86 -12.41 9.25
N ALA A 147 -7.88 -12.59 10.15
CA ALA A 147 -7.73 -11.76 11.34
C ALA A 147 -7.40 -10.31 10.96
N ALA A 148 -6.52 -10.11 9.97
CA ALA A 148 -6.19 -8.77 9.49
C ALA A 148 -7.43 -8.04 8.95
N TYR A 149 -8.16 -8.66 8.00
CA TYR A 149 -9.37 -8.09 7.41
C TYR A 149 -10.41 -7.78 8.49
N THR A 150 -10.77 -8.76 9.31
CA THR A 150 -11.79 -8.61 10.39
C THR A 150 -11.41 -7.51 11.38
N THR A 151 -10.12 -7.26 11.60
CA THR A 151 -9.67 -6.23 12.56
C THR A 151 -9.88 -4.81 12.04
N ILE A 152 -9.80 -4.59 10.72
CA ILE A 152 -9.73 -3.23 10.16
C ILE A 152 -10.83 -2.90 9.14
N SER A 153 -11.60 -3.88 8.65
CA SER A 153 -12.63 -3.64 7.62
C SER A 153 -13.63 -2.57 8.04
N ASP A 154 -14.03 -2.60 9.32
CA ASP A 154 -15.06 -1.72 9.86
C ASP A 154 -14.48 -0.39 10.41
N MET A 155 -13.18 -0.16 10.25
CA MET A 155 -12.51 1.05 10.72
C MET A 155 -12.66 2.23 9.75
N GLY A 156 -13.53 2.13 8.74
CA GLY A 156 -13.78 3.20 7.77
C GLY A 156 -12.73 3.32 6.68
N ILE A 157 -12.12 2.20 6.30
CA ILE A 157 -11.32 2.07 5.07
C ILE A 157 -12.24 1.83 3.87
N ASP A 158 -11.84 2.27 2.69
CA ASP A 158 -12.63 2.12 1.45
C ASP A 158 -12.16 0.91 0.62
N VAL A 159 -10.90 0.51 0.78
CA VAL A 159 -10.26 -0.58 0.05
C VAL A 159 -9.33 -1.34 1.00
N PHE A 160 -9.42 -2.67 1.00
CA PHE A 160 -8.46 -3.55 1.66
C PHE A 160 -7.55 -4.16 0.60
N GLY A 161 -6.26 -4.33 0.88
CA GLY A 161 -5.37 -4.91 -0.12
C GLY A 161 -4.20 -5.73 0.41
N LEU A 162 -3.52 -6.34 -0.55
CA LEU A 162 -2.31 -7.12 -0.34
C LEU A 162 -1.20 -6.57 -1.22
N ASN A 163 -0.04 -6.29 -0.63
CA ASN A 163 1.14 -5.88 -1.38
C ASN A 163 2.43 -6.46 -0.82
N CYS A 164 3.45 -6.54 -1.68
CA CYS A 164 4.80 -7.00 -1.36
C CYS A 164 4.86 -8.44 -0.79
N SER A 165 6.05 -8.84 -0.30
CA SER A 165 6.45 -10.16 0.23
C SER A 165 6.34 -11.35 -0.71
N THR A 166 5.26 -11.44 -1.48
CA THR A 166 4.91 -12.59 -2.30
C THR A 166 4.60 -12.22 -3.75
N GLY A 167 4.67 -13.22 -4.63
CA GLY A 167 4.19 -13.10 -6.01
C GLY A 167 2.66 -13.29 -6.10
N PRO A 168 2.09 -13.14 -7.30
CA PRO A 168 0.65 -13.32 -7.50
C PRO A 168 0.18 -14.75 -7.17
N ILE A 169 1.01 -15.76 -7.37
CA ILE A 169 0.64 -17.17 -7.13
C ILE A 169 0.32 -17.38 -5.65
N GLU A 170 1.23 -16.97 -4.77
CA GLU A 170 1.10 -17.15 -3.33
C GLU A 170 -0.03 -16.30 -2.73
N MET A 171 -0.39 -15.17 -3.35
CA MET A 171 -1.53 -14.34 -2.92
C MET A 171 -2.89 -14.96 -3.22
N THR A 172 -2.99 -15.93 -4.14
CA THR A 172 -4.27 -16.47 -4.64
C THR A 172 -5.23 -16.94 -3.54
N PRO A 173 -4.80 -17.75 -2.53
CA PRO A 173 -5.71 -18.22 -1.49
C PRO A 173 -6.30 -17.07 -0.66
N SER A 174 -5.49 -16.07 -0.36
CA SER A 174 -5.89 -14.88 0.39
C SER A 174 -6.85 -14.00 -0.40
N VAL A 175 -6.54 -13.75 -1.69
CA VAL A 175 -7.41 -12.98 -2.58
C VAL A 175 -8.77 -13.65 -2.76
N ARG A 176 -8.81 -14.98 -2.94
CA ARG A 176 -10.08 -15.73 -3.02
C ARG A 176 -10.93 -15.54 -1.77
N TRP A 177 -10.34 -15.73 -0.59
CA TRP A 177 -11.07 -15.59 0.66
C TRP A 177 -11.56 -14.14 0.86
N LEU A 178 -10.74 -13.14 0.53
CA LEU A 178 -11.13 -11.73 0.61
C LEU A 178 -12.30 -11.41 -0.34
N ASP A 179 -12.29 -11.92 -1.57
CA ASP A 179 -13.36 -11.70 -2.54
C ASP A 179 -14.71 -12.28 -2.06
N GLU A 180 -14.67 -13.41 -1.36
CA GLU A 180 -15.84 -14.07 -0.77
C GLU A 180 -16.52 -13.24 0.33
N GLN A 181 -15.82 -12.25 0.92
CA GLN A 181 -16.42 -11.37 1.94
C GLN A 181 -17.42 -10.38 1.34
N ASN A 182 -17.28 -10.07 0.04
CA ASN A 182 -18.22 -9.27 -0.76
C ASN A 182 -18.62 -7.93 -0.13
N ASP A 183 -17.65 -7.22 0.45
CA ASP A 183 -17.86 -5.97 1.17
C ASP A 183 -16.93 -4.87 0.61
N LEU A 184 -15.64 -4.89 0.99
CA LEU A 184 -14.67 -3.92 0.49
C LEU A 184 -14.14 -4.26 -0.92
N LYS A 185 -13.72 -3.21 -1.65
CA LYS A 185 -12.93 -3.40 -2.88
C LYS A 185 -11.51 -3.81 -2.52
N LEU A 186 -10.89 -4.54 -3.44
CA LEU A 186 -9.58 -5.16 -3.23
C LEU A 186 -8.52 -4.52 -4.13
N LEU A 187 -7.37 -4.26 -3.50
CA LEU A 187 -6.12 -3.93 -4.16
C LEU A 187 -5.15 -5.12 -4.09
N VAL A 188 -4.55 -5.48 -5.23
CA VAL A 188 -3.56 -6.57 -5.31
C VAL A 188 -2.31 -6.11 -6.05
N VAL A 189 -1.20 -5.94 -5.32
CA VAL A 189 0.05 -5.35 -5.82
C VAL A 189 1.23 -6.26 -5.43
N PRO A 190 1.41 -7.40 -6.13
CA PRO A 190 2.44 -8.39 -5.79
C PRO A 190 3.84 -7.93 -6.23
N ASN A 191 4.86 -8.63 -5.72
CA ASN A 191 6.20 -8.56 -6.30
C ASN A 191 6.23 -9.21 -7.69
N ALA A 192 7.27 -8.94 -8.48
CA ALA A 192 7.56 -9.66 -9.73
C ALA A 192 8.07 -11.09 -9.46
N GLY A 193 7.24 -11.90 -8.80
CA GLY A 193 7.57 -13.21 -8.26
C GLY A 193 8.22 -13.15 -6.88
N MET A 194 8.58 -14.32 -6.36
CA MET A 194 9.31 -14.43 -5.10
C MET A 194 10.73 -13.86 -5.24
N PRO A 195 11.26 -13.15 -4.22
CA PRO A 195 12.63 -12.69 -4.24
C PRO A 195 13.60 -13.87 -4.16
N GLU A 196 14.56 -13.91 -5.08
CA GLU A 196 15.66 -14.88 -5.06
C GLU A 196 16.95 -14.18 -4.62
N ASN A 197 17.74 -14.83 -3.76
CA ASN A 197 19.05 -14.30 -3.37
C ASN A 197 20.12 -14.70 -4.38
N GLU A 198 20.58 -13.73 -5.17
CA GLU A 198 21.70 -13.90 -6.08
C GLU A 198 22.85 -12.99 -5.64
N GLY A 199 23.87 -13.57 -5.01
CA GLY A 199 25.06 -12.82 -4.57
C GLY A 199 24.76 -11.74 -3.53
N GLY A 200 23.79 -11.97 -2.64
CA GLY A 200 23.39 -11.02 -1.59
C GLY A 200 22.41 -9.95 -2.05
N ARG A 201 21.89 -10.05 -3.28
CA ARG A 201 20.88 -9.14 -3.83
C ARG A 201 19.57 -9.89 -4.06
N ALA A 202 18.46 -9.24 -3.72
CA ALA A 202 17.15 -9.73 -4.09
C ALA A 202 16.93 -9.52 -5.59
N VAL A 203 16.72 -10.61 -6.32
CA VAL A 203 16.41 -10.63 -7.76
C VAL A 203 15.00 -11.16 -7.95
N TYR A 204 14.23 -10.51 -8.82
CA TYR A 204 12.86 -10.86 -9.16
C TYR A 204 12.80 -11.30 -10.62
N LYS A 205 12.33 -12.52 -10.87
CA LYS A 205 12.44 -13.17 -12.19
C LYS A 205 11.15 -13.23 -12.99
N MET A 206 10.01 -12.81 -12.44
CA MET A 206 8.76 -12.81 -13.19
C MET A 206 8.82 -11.75 -14.28
N THR A 207 8.50 -12.14 -15.51
CA THR A 207 8.49 -11.22 -16.64
C THR A 207 7.18 -10.41 -16.68
N PRO A 208 7.14 -9.27 -17.40
CA PRO A 208 5.92 -8.49 -17.61
C PRO A 208 4.71 -9.33 -18.05
N GLU A 209 4.91 -10.25 -18.99
CA GLU A 209 3.85 -11.08 -19.57
C GLU A 209 3.28 -12.05 -18.54
N LYS A 210 4.16 -12.75 -17.81
CA LYS A 210 3.74 -13.71 -16.77
C LYS A 210 2.98 -13.03 -15.64
N MET A 211 3.43 -11.83 -15.24
CA MET A 211 2.74 -11.05 -14.23
C MET A 211 1.37 -10.56 -14.72
N ALA A 212 1.31 -10.11 -15.98
CA ALA A 212 0.07 -9.67 -16.60
C ALA A 212 -0.96 -10.80 -16.73
N ASP A 213 -0.54 -12.00 -17.15
CA ASP A 213 -1.41 -13.18 -17.21
C ASP A 213 -1.95 -13.57 -15.82
N ALA A 214 -1.10 -13.56 -14.79
CA ALA A 214 -1.52 -13.88 -13.43
C ALA A 214 -2.53 -12.85 -12.87
N LEU A 215 -2.32 -11.56 -13.11
CA LEU A 215 -3.24 -10.51 -12.67
C LEU A 215 -4.50 -10.44 -13.55
N LYS A 216 -4.44 -10.86 -14.83
CA LYS A 216 -5.62 -11.08 -15.69
C LYS A 216 -6.56 -12.10 -15.06
N ASP A 217 -6.01 -13.21 -14.57
CA ASP A 217 -6.77 -14.24 -13.87
C ASP A 217 -7.47 -13.68 -12.63
N PHE A 218 -6.79 -12.85 -11.84
CA PHE A 218 -7.39 -12.21 -10.66
C PHE A 218 -8.56 -11.32 -11.02
N ILE A 219 -8.38 -10.36 -11.92
CA ILE A 219 -9.46 -9.45 -12.29
C ILE A 219 -10.62 -10.18 -13.00
N SER A 220 -10.37 -11.33 -13.63
CA SER A 220 -11.42 -12.11 -14.31
C SER A 220 -12.24 -12.96 -13.34
N ARG A 221 -11.59 -13.51 -12.31
CA ARG A 221 -12.22 -14.45 -11.36
C ARG A 221 -12.80 -13.76 -10.13
N TYR A 222 -12.17 -12.69 -9.65
CA TYR A 222 -12.51 -12.04 -8.38
C TYR A 222 -13.12 -10.66 -8.64
N GLN A 223 -14.41 -10.53 -8.35
CA GLN A 223 -15.19 -9.34 -8.74
C GLN A 223 -14.84 -8.09 -7.93
N ASN A 224 -14.31 -8.28 -6.71
CA ASN A 224 -13.94 -7.19 -5.83
C ASN A 224 -12.51 -6.70 -6.06
N VAL A 225 -11.67 -7.41 -6.84
CA VAL A 225 -10.37 -6.90 -7.28
C VAL A 225 -10.57 -5.77 -8.29
N ARG A 226 -10.31 -4.54 -7.85
CA ARG A 226 -10.51 -3.32 -8.65
C ARG A 226 -9.26 -2.50 -8.87
N ILE A 227 -8.22 -2.75 -8.08
CA ILE A 227 -6.93 -2.10 -8.23
C ILE A 227 -5.86 -3.19 -8.32
N ILE A 228 -5.08 -3.16 -9.41
CA ILE A 228 -3.92 -4.02 -9.60
C ILE A 228 -2.71 -3.18 -9.95
N GLY A 229 -1.52 -3.65 -9.57
CA GLY A 229 -0.28 -2.96 -9.83
C GLY A 229 0.92 -3.86 -9.60
N GLY A 230 2.08 -3.26 -9.33
CA GLY A 230 3.32 -3.98 -9.08
C GLY A 230 4.13 -3.38 -7.94
N CYS A 231 4.70 -4.24 -7.09
CA CYS A 231 5.61 -3.86 -6.02
C CYS A 231 7.08 -4.12 -6.45
N CYS A 232 7.91 -4.67 -5.56
CA CYS A 232 9.33 -4.91 -5.81
C CYS A 232 9.57 -5.81 -7.03
N GLY A 233 10.57 -5.43 -7.83
CA GLY A 233 10.94 -6.13 -9.06
C GLY A 233 10.13 -5.72 -10.31
N THR A 234 9.05 -4.95 -10.14
CA THR A 234 8.27 -4.46 -11.27
C THR A 234 8.86 -3.18 -11.87
N ASN A 235 8.46 -2.86 -13.09
CA ASN A 235 8.96 -1.70 -13.85
C ASN A 235 7.90 -1.23 -14.87
N PRO A 236 8.14 -0.14 -15.63
CA PRO A 236 7.17 0.36 -16.60
C PRO A 236 6.71 -0.66 -17.66
N ALA A 237 7.55 -1.64 -18.03
CA ALA A 237 7.15 -2.69 -18.97
C ALA A 237 6.09 -3.64 -18.36
N HIS A 238 6.18 -3.94 -17.06
CA HIS A 238 5.14 -4.69 -16.34
C HIS A 238 3.81 -3.93 -16.35
N ILE A 239 3.84 -2.63 -16.04
CA ILE A 239 2.65 -1.78 -16.05
C ILE A 239 2.05 -1.67 -17.47
N ALA A 240 2.89 -1.60 -18.51
CA ALA A 240 2.42 -1.60 -19.90
C ALA A 240 1.73 -2.93 -20.27
N ALA A 241 2.28 -4.07 -19.84
CA ALA A 241 1.65 -5.39 -20.04
C ALA A 241 0.31 -5.50 -19.30
N LEU A 242 0.24 -5.01 -18.05
CA LEU A 242 -1.02 -4.95 -17.29
C LEU A 242 -2.08 -4.08 -17.97
N ARG A 243 -1.69 -2.93 -18.52
CA ARG A 243 -2.64 -2.06 -19.22
C ARG A 243 -3.29 -2.75 -20.42
N LYS A 244 -2.52 -3.49 -21.22
CA LYS A 244 -3.05 -4.26 -22.36
C LYS A 244 -4.12 -5.25 -21.92
N VAL A 245 -3.86 -5.97 -20.83
CA VAL A 245 -4.80 -6.92 -20.25
C VAL A 245 -6.12 -6.26 -19.82
N ILE A 246 -6.06 -5.07 -19.22
CA ILE A 246 -7.26 -4.34 -18.80
C ILE A 246 -8.03 -3.83 -20.02
N ASP A 247 -7.35 -3.26 -21.03
CA ASP A 247 -7.97 -2.78 -22.27
C ASP A 247 -8.70 -3.90 -23.02
N GLU A 248 -8.12 -5.10 -23.08
CA GLU A 248 -8.71 -6.30 -23.70
C GLU A 248 -9.99 -6.76 -22.99
N LYS A 249 -10.11 -6.54 -21.67
CA LYS A 249 -11.28 -6.95 -20.89
C LYS A 249 -12.44 -5.96 -21.01
N GLU A 250 -12.14 -4.69 -21.23
CA GLU A 250 -13.15 -3.63 -21.42
C GLU A 250 -13.77 -3.64 -22.84
N SER A 251 -13.13 -4.33 -23.78
CA SER A 251 -13.56 -4.50 -25.18
C SER A 251 -14.56 -5.63 -25.36
#